data_AF-A0A520KXZ3-F1
#
_entry.id   AF-A0A520KXZ3-F1
#
_cell.length_a   1.000
_cell.length_b   1.000
_cell.length_c   1.000
_cell.angle_alpha   90.00
_cell.angle_beta   90.00
_cell.angle_gamma   90.00
#
_symmetry.space_group_name_H-M   'P 1'
#
loop_
_entity.id
_entity.type
_entity.pdbx_description
1 polymer ?
#
loop_
_entity_poly.entity_id
_entity_poly.type
_entity_poly.pdbx_seq_one_letter_code
_entity_poly.pdbx_strand_id
1 'polypeptide(L)'
;MRVAVLDRDSCQPRRCVKECQKFCPKVRSGDETIIFGEDKKPIISEVLCIGCGICVKKCPFDAIKIINLPEKLKSQETHRYGKNGFILFGLPIPRVGEVTGILGPNGIGKTTAIKILTGELKPNLGAQKSFGFLADQKAKPFEGGEGADWKEILRYLSGSELQKYFKRVIDGKIRSSYKLQDIDSLQKFKGTVSDFLEETDERGEIKKLTERLGLEEVSERNISDLSGGELQRVAIAS
;
A
#
# COMPACT_ATOMS: atom_id res chain seq x y z
N MET A 1 12.13 18.64 3.91
CA MET A 1 11.07 17.96 4.68
C MET A 1 11.67 16.80 5.46
N ARG A 2 11.13 16.49 6.64
CA ARG A 2 11.52 15.32 7.44
C ARG A 2 10.36 14.38 7.51
N VAL A 3 10.61 13.11 7.21
CA VAL A 3 9.61 12.06 7.29
C VAL A 3 10.07 11.07 8.34
N ALA A 4 9.17 10.76 9.26
CA ALA A 4 9.41 9.76 10.29
C ALA A 4 8.47 8.59 10.06
N VAL A 5 9.04 7.41 9.78
CA VAL A 5 8.30 6.17 9.58
C VAL A 5 8.60 5.22 10.73
N LEU A 6 7.56 4.59 11.25
CA LEU A 6 7.58 3.55 12.25
C LEU A 6 7.08 2.26 11.60
N ASP A 7 7.93 1.24 11.58
CA ASP A 7 7.51 -0.13 11.38
C ASP A 7 6.79 -0.60 12.66
N ARG A 8 5.47 -0.68 12.58
CA ARG A 8 4.60 -1.03 13.70
C ARG A 8 4.76 -2.49 14.11
N ASP A 9 5.12 -3.38 13.20
CA ASP A 9 5.25 -4.83 13.47
C ASP A 9 6.55 -5.11 14.23
N SER A 10 7.64 -4.50 13.76
CA SER A 10 8.96 -4.60 14.39
C SER A 10 9.04 -3.86 15.72
N CYS A 11 8.28 -2.78 15.91
CA CYS A 11 8.33 -2.00 17.15
C CYS A 11 7.78 -2.79 18.35
N GLN A 12 8.61 -3.08 19.37
CA GLN A 12 8.17 -3.79 20.59
C GLN A 12 8.39 -2.93 21.86
N PRO A 13 7.52 -1.94 22.15
CA PRO A 13 7.67 -1.01 23.29
C PRO A 13 7.66 -1.66 24.67
N ARG A 14 7.13 -2.88 24.80
CA ARG A 14 7.16 -3.63 26.06
C ARG A 14 8.52 -4.27 26.34
N ARG A 15 9.33 -4.48 25.30
CA ARG A 15 10.66 -5.12 25.37
C ARG A 15 11.79 -4.10 25.24
N CYS A 16 11.45 -2.82 25.08
CA CYS A 16 12.38 -1.70 24.96
C CYS A 16 12.08 -0.71 26.09
N VAL A 17 13.10 -0.02 26.61
CA VAL A 17 12.94 0.97 27.69
C VAL A 17 12.62 2.36 27.11
N LYS A 18 11.73 2.38 26.09
CA LYS A 18 11.34 3.59 25.33
C LYS A 18 12.55 4.43 24.88
N GLU A 19 13.59 3.77 24.37
CA GLU A 19 14.88 4.37 24.02
C GLU A 19 14.73 5.51 23.03
N CYS A 20 13.80 5.39 22.08
CA CYS A 20 13.52 6.43 21.11
C CYS A 20 13.18 7.77 21.77
N GLN A 21 12.34 7.77 22.81
CA GLN A 21 11.96 8.96 23.58
C GLN A 21 13.08 9.37 24.54
N LYS A 22 13.66 8.42 25.28
CA LYS A 22 14.71 8.67 26.29
C LYS A 22 15.96 9.34 25.71
N PHE A 23 16.38 8.92 24.51
CA PHE A 23 17.58 9.43 23.85
C PHE A 23 17.32 10.57 22.86
N CYS A 24 16.06 10.96 22.61
CA CYS A 24 15.75 12.06 21.70
C CYS A 24 16.21 13.40 22.31
N PRO A 25 17.09 14.17 21.65
CA PRO A 25 17.57 15.45 22.19
C PRO A 25 16.44 16.44 22.45
N LYS A 26 15.49 16.55 21.50
CA LYS A 26 14.35 17.48 21.63
C LYS A 26 13.44 17.11 22.79
N VAL A 27 13.19 15.82 23.02
CA VAL A 27 12.45 15.37 24.20
C VAL A 27 13.20 15.69 25.49
N ARG A 28 14.52 15.49 25.53
CA ARG A 28 15.35 15.86 26.69
C ARG A 28 15.39 17.36 26.95
N SER A 29 15.19 18.18 25.92
CA SER A 29 15.03 19.63 26.02
C SER A 29 13.61 20.07 26.42
N GLY A 30 12.68 19.13 26.63
CA GLY A 30 11.31 19.42 27.07
C GLY A 30 10.26 19.44 25.96
N ASP A 31 10.62 19.16 24.69
CA ASP A 31 9.65 19.13 23.60
C ASP A 31 8.88 17.80 23.50
N GLU A 32 7.65 17.85 23.01
CA GLU A 32 6.83 16.67 22.71
C GLU A 32 7.15 16.06 21.33
N THR A 33 8.43 15.94 20.99
CA THR A 33 8.85 15.43 19.68
C THR A 33 8.49 13.96 19.48
N ILE A 34 8.54 13.14 20.55
CA ILE A 34 8.15 11.74 20.54
C ILE A 34 7.22 11.51 21.72
N ILE A 35 5.97 11.19 21.42
CA ILE A 35 4.93 10.83 22.39
C ILE A 35 4.55 9.37 22.17
N PHE A 36 3.92 8.72 23.16
CA PHE A 36 3.40 7.37 23.01
C PHE A 36 1.87 7.44 22.89
N GLY A 37 1.33 6.85 21.84
CA GLY A 37 -0.11 6.76 21.63
C GLY A 37 -0.79 5.76 22.57
N GLU A 38 -2.12 5.66 22.45
CA GLU A 38 -2.93 4.70 23.20
C GLU A 38 -2.53 3.24 22.93
N ASP A 39 -2.07 2.95 21.71
CA ASP A 39 -1.50 1.67 21.28
C ASP A 39 -0.13 1.36 21.89
N LYS A 40 0.38 2.25 22.76
CA LYS A 40 1.71 2.20 23.38
C LYS A 40 2.85 2.23 22.36
N LYS A 41 2.61 2.64 21.11
CA LYS A 41 3.64 2.83 20.08
C LYS A 41 4.08 4.30 20.03
N PRO A 42 5.33 4.59 19.66
CA PRO A 42 5.81 5.96 19.56
C PRO A 42 5.23 6.67 18.34
N ILE A 43 4.79 7.91 18.52
CA ILE A 43 4.39 8.85 17.48
C ILE A 43 5.46 9.93 17.44
N ILE A 44 6.08 10.11 16.28
CA ILE A 44 7.19 11.04 16.07
C ILE A 44 6.67 12.24 15.29
N SER A 45 6.78 13.43 15.88
CA SER A 45 6.43 14.68 15.23
C SER A 45 7.41 15.05 14.13
N GLU A 46 6.95 15.06 12.87
CA GLU A 46 7.76 15.49 11.72
C GLU A 46 8.10 16.99 11.74
N VAL A 47 7.32 17.78 12.49
CA VAL A 47 7.52 19.23 12.65
C VAL A 47 8.62 19.51 13.67
N LEU A 48 8.53 18.92 14.87
CA LEU A 48 9.47 19.17 15.96
C LEU A 48 10.79 18.37 15.81
N CYS A 49 10.75 17.21 15.17
CA CYS A 49 11.91 16.35 14.98
C CYS A 49 12.97 17.07 14.17
N ILE A 50 14.20 17.18 14.70
CA ILE A 50 15.31 17.83 14.01
C ILE A 50 16.01 16.94 12.97
N GLY A 51 15.67 15.65 12.89
CA GLY A 51 16.28 14.73 11.92
C GLY A 51 17.64 14.17 12.33
N CYS A 52 18.02 14.24 13.61
CA CYS A 52 19.34 13.80 14.10
C CYS A 52 19.62 12.28 13.99
N GLY A 53 18.59 11.46 13.81
CA GLY A 53 18.73 10.00 13.67
C GLY A 53 19.11 9.24 14.94
N ILE A 54 19.18 9.87 16.11
CA ILE A 54 19.55 9.21 17.37
C ILE A 54 18.53 8.12 17.74
N CYS A 55 17.23 8.39 17.59
CA CYS A 55 16.17 7.42 17.87
C CYS A 55 16.24 6.19 16.94
N VAL A 56 16.72 6.35 15.70
CA VAL A 56 16.95 5.25 14.76
C VAL A 56 18.05 4.34 15.31
N LYS A 57 19.24 4.92 15.59
CA LYS A 57 20.41 4.18 16.08
C LYS A 57 20.21 3.54 17.46
N LYS A 58 19.32 4.09 18.27
CA LYS A 58 19.03 3.59 19.63
C LYS A 58 17.83 2.65 19.68
N CYS A 59 17.11 2.45 18.58
CA CYS A 59 16.02 1.48 18.53
C CYS A 59 16.62 0.06 18.47
N PRO A 60 16.37 -0.81 19.46
CA PRO A 60 16.90 -2.17 19.44
C PRO A 60 16.23 -3.09 18.41
N PHE A 61 15.17 -2.62 17.75
CA PHE A 61 14.37 -3.37 16.78
C PHE A 61 14.42 -2.79 15.37
N ASP A 62 15.26 -1.77 15.12
CA ASP A 62 15.35 -1.05 13.85
C ASP A 62 14.00 -0.57 13.28
N ALA A 63 13.05 -0.32 14.18
CA ALA A 63 11.66 -0.04 13.81
C ALA A 63 11.43 1.40 13.37
N ILE A 64 12.40 2.31 13.53
CA ILE A 64 12.24 3.74 13.25
C ILE A 64 13.12 4.12 12.06
N LYS A 65 12.56 4.82 11.09
CA LYS A 65 13.27 5.41 9.96
C LYS A 65 13.02 6.92 9.95
N ILE A 66 14.09 7.71 9.90
CA ILE A 66 14.04 9.16 9.76
C ILE A 66 14.71 9.52 8.44
N ILE A 67 13.95 10.12 7.52
CA ILE A 67 14.40 10.43 6.17
C ILE A 67 14.27 11.93 5.96
N ASN A 68 15.37 12.55 5.54
CA ASN A 68 15.39 13.94 5.10
C ASN A 68 15.09 13.97 3.60
N LEU A 69 13.85 14.35 3.25
CA LEU A 69 13.42 14.44 1.85
C LEU A 69 13.52 15.88 1.33
N PRO A 70 13.88 16.07 0.05
CA PRO A 70 13.72 17.34 -0.65
C PRO A 70 12.27 17.85 -0.57
N GLU A 71 12.07 19.15 -0.39
CA GLU A 71 10.71 19.71 -0.26
C GLU A 71 9.84 19.46 -1.49
N LYS A 72 10.44 19.35 -2.68
CA LYS A 72 9.74 19.05 -3.94
C LYS A 72 8.96 17.73 -3.91
N LEU A 73 9.34 16.77 -3.06
CA LEU A 73 8.63 15.48 -2.95
C LEU A 73 7.38 15.55 -2.06
N LYS A 74 7.23 16.60 -1.24
CA LYS A 74 6.05 16.82 -0.40
C LYS A 74 4.77 16.98 -1.22
N SER A 75 4.89 17.58 -2.40
CA SER A 75 3.79 17.74 -3.35
C SER A 75 3.58 16.52 -4.24
N GLN A 76 4.14 15.36 -3.88
CA GLN A 76 3.96 14.09 -4.59
C GLN A 76 3.47 12.97 -3.68
N GLU A 77 3.09 13.25 -2.44
CA GLU A 77 2.47 12.25 -1.55
C GLU A 77 1.14 11.78 -2.14
N THR A 78 1.09 10.51 -2.54
CA THR A 78 -0.10 9.87 -3.11
C THR A 78 -0.95 9.27 -2.00
N HIS A 79 -0.32 8.53 -1.08
CA HIS A 79 -1.01 7.81 -0.02
C HIS A 79 -0.11 7.66 1.20
N ARG A 80 -0.69 7.73 2.40
CA ARG A 80 0.00 7.49 3.68
C ARG A 80 -0.86 6.65 4.60
N TYR A 81 -0.28 5.60 5.17
CA TYR A 81 -0.95 4.75 6.17
C TYR A 81 -0.81 5.33 7.58
N GLY A 82 -1.69 6.26 7.95
CA GLY A 82 -1.73 6.82 9.31
C GLY A 82 -0.46 7.58 9.75
N LYS A 83 -0.42 7.94 11.04
CA LYS A 83 0.73 8.67 11.64
C LYS A 83 1.98 7.78 11.62
N ASN A 84 3.06 8.33 11.08
CA ASN A 84 4.35 7.66 10.91
C ASN A 84 4.29 6.30 10.18
N GLY A 85 3.26 6.00 9.39
CA GLY A 85 3.27 4.77 8.61
C GLY A 85 3.94 4.89 7.25
N PHE A 86 3.77 3.85 6.43
CA PHE A 86 4.29 3.83 5.07
C PHE A 86 3.68 4.95 4.21
N ILE A 87 4.52 5.56 3.37
CA ILE A 87 4.13 6.66 2.47
C ILE A 87 4.49 6.25 1.05
N LEU A 88 3.51 6.34 0.16
CA LEU A 88 3.69 6.16 -1.27
C LEU A 88 3.79 7.53 -1.95
N PHE A 89 4.85 7.72 -2.73
CA PHE A 89 5.08 8.92 -3.53
C PHE A 89 4.88 8.60 -5.01
N GLY A 90 4.08 9.42 -5.69
CA GLY A 90 3.76 9.22 -7.11
C GLY A 90 2.97 7.92 -7.37
N LEU A 91 2.67 7.70 -8.66
CA LEU A 91 2.11 6.47 -9.19
C LEU A 91 2.64 6.27 -10.61
N PRO A 92 2.86 5.02 -11.05
CA PRO A 92 3.10 4.76 -12.47
C PRO A 92 1.82 5.04 -13.27
N ILE A 93 1.99 5.47 -14.52
CA ILE A 93 0.87 5.74 -15.42
C ILE A 93 0.70 4.52 -16.34
N PRO A 94 -0.40 3.78 -16.25
CA PRO A 94 -0.69 2.71 -17.20
C PRO A 94 -1.05 3.31 -18.58
N ARG A 95 -0.33 2.88 -19.62
CA ARG A 95 -0.58 3.27 -21.01
C ARG A 95 -1.32 2.16 -21.76
N VAL A 96 -2.33 2.53 -22.53
CA VAL A 96 -3.12 1.56 -23.31
C VAL A 96 -2.26 1.03 -24.46
N GLY A 97 -2.25 -0.30 -24.63
CA GLY A 97 -1.47 -0.96 -25.67
C GLY A 97 0.00 -1.25 -25.29
N GLU A 98 0.42 -0.85 -24.09
CA GLU A 98 1.79 -1.04 -23.60
C GLU A 98 1.81 -1.84 -22.30
N VAL A 99 2.89 -2.61 -22.08
CA VAL A 99 3.12 -3.31 -20.82
C VAL A 99 3.99 -2.42 -19.93
N THR A 100 3.41 -1.91 -18.84
CA THR A 100 4.13 -1.10 -17.85
C THR A 100 4.73 -1.98 -16.77
N GLY A 101 6.06 -2.12 -16.75
CA GLY A 101 6.78 -2.87 -15.71
C GLY A 101 6.98 -2.04 -14.43
N ILE A 102 6.69 -2.63 -13.27
CA ILE A 102 6.97 -2.02 -11.96
C ILE A 102 8.07 -2.83 -11.25
N LEU A 103 9.28 -2.27 -11.19
CA LEU A 103 10.44 -2.91 -10.59
C LEU A 103 10.86 -2.18 -9.31
N GLY A 104 11.30 -2.94 -8.31
CA GLY A 104 11.78 -2.39 -7.04
C GLY A 104 11.78 -3.44 -5.93
N PRO A 105 12.46 -3.17 -4.80
CA PRO A 105 12.51 -4.09 -3.66
C PRO A 105 11.12 -4.30 -3.04
N ASN A 106 10.99 -5.35 -2.22
CA ASN A 106 9.77 -5.57 -1.44
C ASN A 106 9.58 -4.43 -0.41
N GLY A 107 8.33 -4.08 -0.14
CA GLY A 107 8.00 -2.98 0.78
C GLY A 107 8.14 -1.56 0.21
N ILE A 108 8.46 -1.40 -1.08
CA ILE A 108 8.51 -0.07 -1.73
C ILE A 108 7.13 0.47 -2.14
N GLY A 109 6.06 -0.31 -1.95
CA GLY A 109 4.69 0.10 -2.25
C GLY A 109 4.14 -0.34 -3.61
N LYS A 110 4.74 -1.32 -4.28
CA LYS A 110 4.24 -1.89 -5.56
C LYS A 110 2.78 -2.35 -5.45
N THR A 111 2.47 -3.16 -4.45
CA THR A 111 1.11 -3.66 -4.20
C THR A 111 0.16 -2.51 -3.85
N THR A 112 0.59 -1.53 -3.07
CA THR A 112 -0.20 -0.32 -2.76
C THR A 112 -0.51 0.49 -4.03
N ALA A 113 0.47 0.67 -4.92
CA ALA A 113 0.28 1.38 -6.18
C ALA A 113 -0.73 0.66 -7.08
N ILE A 114 -0.65 -0.67 -7.17
CA ILE A 114 -1.63 -1.49 -7.91
C ILE A 114 -3.03 -1.30 -7.34
N LYS A 115 -3.22 -1.46 -6.03
CA LYS A 115 -4.53 -1.26 -5.36
C LYS A 115 -5.11 0.13 -5.61
N ILE A 116 -4.26 1.15 -5.66
CA ILE A 116 -4.71 2.51 -5.98
C ILE A 116 -5.13 2.62 -7.44
N LEU A 117 -4.35 2.05 -8.37
CA LEU A 117 -4.66 2.08 -9.80
C LEU A 117 -5.88 1.23 -10.18
N THR A 118 -6.17 0.16 -9.45
CA THR A 118 -7.40 -0.65 -9.62
C THR A 118 -8.63 -0.02 -8.96
N GLY A 119 -8.44 1.03 -8.15
CA GLY A 119 -9.52 1.68 -7.41
C GLY A 119 -9.93 0.97 -6.12
N GLU A 120 -9.32 -0.16 -5.78
CA GLU A 120 -9.52 -0.87 -4.50
C GLU A 120 -9.09 -0.03 -3.29
N LEU A 121 -8.07 0.82 -3.45
CA LEU A 121 -7.59 1.72 -2.43
C LEU A 121 -7.66 3.17 -2.90
N LYS A 122 -8.49 3.98 -2.24
CA LYS A 122 -8.54 5.42 -2.53
C LYS A 122 -7.26 6.12 -2.02
N PRO A 123 -6.57 6.92 -2.86
CA PRO A 123 -5.41 7.68 -2.41
C PRO A 123 -5.87 8.81 -1.48
N ASN A 124 -5.17 8.99 -0.35
CA ASN A 124 -5.52 10.03 0.63
C ASN A 124 -4.63 11.29 0.49
N LEU A 125 -3.75 11.37 -0.51
CA LEU A 125 -2.85 12.51 -0.76
C LEU A 125 -1.99 12.94 0.43
N GLY A 126 -1.71 11.99 1.34
CA GLY A 126 -1.06 12.28 2.60
C GLY A 126 -1.88 13.20 3.49
N ALA A 127 -3.22 13.12 3.44
CA ALA A 127 -4.17 13.88 4.26
C ALA A 127 -4.04 13.53 5.76
N GLN A 128 -2.94 14.01 6.32
CA GLN A 128 -2.88 14.68 7.61
C GLN A 128 -2.58 16.18 7.43
N LYS A 129 -2.75 16.68 6.20
CA LYS A 129 -2.76 18.11 5.91
C LYS A 129 -4.00 18.68 6.60
N SER A 130 -3.78 19.42 7.68
CA SER A 130 -4.76 20.20 8.43
C SER A 130 -5.39 19.52 9.64
N PHE A 131 -4.60 19.03 10.58
CA PHE A 131 -4.92 19.35 11.97
C PHE A 131 -3.64 19.42 12.81
N GLY A 132 -3.51 20.50 13.59
CA GLY A 132 -2.43 20.64 14.57
C GLY A 132 -2.39 19.46 15.54
N PHE A 133 -1.35 19.40 16.36
CA PHE A 133 -1.11 18.40 17.41
C PHE A 133 -2.33 18.01 18.26
N LEU A 134 -3.38 18.83 18.26
CA LEU A 134 -4.61 18.72 19.05
C LEU A 134 -5.84 18.17 18.32
N ALA A 135 -5.81 17.80 17.03
CA ALA A 135 -6.96 17.05 16.53
C ALA A 135 -6.87 15.59 16.91
N ASP A 136 -7.77 15.29 17.84
CA ASP A 136 -8.34 14.02 18.21
C ASP A 136 -7.34 12.87 18.20
N GLN A 137 -6.89 12.53 19.41
CA GLN A 137 -6.24 11.26 19.69
C GLN A 137 -7.15 10.06 19.30
N LYS A 138 -8.43 10.30 18.99
CA LYS A 138 -9.40 9.34 18.41
C LYS A 138 -9.41 9.26 16.88
N ALA A 139 -8.49 9.90 16.17
CA ALA A 139 -8.32 9.65 14.73
C ALA A 139 -7.91 8.18 14.55
N LYS A 140 -8.90 7.33 14.25
CA LYS A 140 -8.68 5.91 13.94
C LYS A 140 -7.56 5.81 12.90
N PRO A 141 -6.71 4.77 12.95
CA PRO A 141 -5.87 4.43 11.82
C PRO A 141 -6.77 4.42 10.58
N PHE A 142 -6.44 5.22 9.58
CA PHE A 142 -7.14 5.23 8.31
C PHE A 142 -6.89 3.89 7.61
N GLU A 143 -7.56 2.84 8.08
CA GLU A 143 -7.76 1.59 7.37
C GLU A 143 -8.80 1.88 6.29
N GLY A 144 -8.36 1.97 5.02
CA GLY A 144 -9.31 1.99 3.89
C GLY A 144 -9.61 3.33 3.21
N GLY A 145 -8.67 4.28 3.17
CA GLY A 145 -8.76 5.38 2.20
C GLY A 145 -9.77 6.49 2.50
N GLU A 146 -10.28 6.57 3.73
CA GLU A 146 -10.93 7.79 4.19
C GLU A 146 -9.87 8.92 4.25
N GLY A 147 -10.23 10.16 3.90
CA GLY A 147 -9.33 11.32 4.06
C GLY A 147 -9.27 12.31 2.90
N ALA A 148 -9.51 11.89 1.65
CA ALA A 148 -9.62 12.80 0.51
C ALA A 148 -10.82 12.43 -0.37
N ASP A 149 -11.57 13.42 -0.88
CA ASP A 149 -12.64 13.14 -1.84
C ASP A 149 -12.07 12.93 -3.27
N TRP A 150 -12.77 12.17 -4.12
CA TRP A 150 -12.38 11.98 -5.52
C TRP A 150 -12.28 13.32 -6.26
N LYS A 151 -13.11 14.31 -5.92
CA LYS A 151 -12.99 15.68 -6.44
C LYS A 151 -11.65 16.32 -6.11
N GLU A 152 -11.16 16.12 -4.89
CA GLU A 152 -9.87 16.67 -4.43
C GLU A 152 -8.69 15.95 -5.08
N ILE A 153 -8.78 14.63 -5.20
CA ILE A 153 -7.79 13.79 -5.90
C ILE A 153 -7.68 14.21 -7.36
N LEU A 154 -8.80 14.36 -8.06
CA LEU A 154 -8.82 14.79 -9.45
C LEU A 154 -8.31 16.23 -9.63
N ARG A 155 -8.55 17.11 -8.64
CA ARG A 155 -8.00 18.47 -8.63
C ARG A 155 -6.50 18.48 -8.41
N TYR A 156 -6.00 17.65 -7.49
CA TYR A 156 -4.57 17.51 -7.23
C TYR A 156 -3.81 16.97 -8.45
N LEU A 157 -4.41 16.01 -9.16
CA LEU A 157 -3.85 15.44 -10.38
C LEU A 157 -4.10 16.29 -11.63
N SER A 158 -4.65 17.50 -11.50
CA SER A 158 -5.05 18.32 -12.65
C SER A 158 -3.91 18.53 -13.64
N GLY A 159 -4.19 18.28 -14.92
CA GLY A 159 -3.20 18.40 -16.00
C GLY A 159 -2.29 17.19 -16.19
N SER A 160 -2.43 16.14 -15.37
CA SER A 160 -1.68 14.88 -15.52
C SER A 160 -2.44 13.82 -16.33
N GLU A 161 -1.73 12.86 -16.90
CA GLU A 161 -2.33 11.65 -17.51
C GLU A 161 -3.11 10.82 -16.48
N LEU A 162 -2.65 10.78 -15.21
CA LEU A 162 -3.34 10.08 -14.12
C LEU A 162 -4.75 10.62 -13.88
N GLN A 163 -4.98 11.92 -14.05
CA GLN A 163 -6.33 12.49 -13.91
C GLN A 163 -7.30 11.88 -14.92
N LYS A 164 -6.87 11.74 -16.19
CA LYS A 164 -7.69 11.13 -17.25
C LYS A 164 -7.95 9.65 -16.94
N TYR A 165 -6.93 8.95 -16.44
CA TYR A 165 -7.05 7.56 -16.02
C TYR A 165 -8.07 7.40 -14.89
N PHE A 166 -7.93 8.14 -13.78
CA PHE A 166 -8.84 8.02 -12.64
C PHE A 166 -10.28 8.42 -12.97
N LYS A 167 -10.51 9.40 -13.86
CA LYS A 167 -11.86 9.69 -14.36
C LYS A 167 -12.50 8.45 -15.00
N ARG A 168 -11.74 7.71 -15.82
CA ARG A 168 -12.25 6.47 -16.43
C ARG A 168 -12.50 5.37 -15.41
N VAL A 169 -11.68 5.28 -14.36
CA VAL A 169 -11.91 4.33 -13.24
C VAL A 169 -13.19 4.69 -12.48
N ILE A 170 -13.36 5.97 -12.09
CA ILE A 170 -14.53 6.46 -11.36
C ILE A 170 -15.82 6.31 -12.18
N ASP A 171 -15.76 6.60 -13.49
CA ASP A 171 -16.89 6.44 -14.41
C ASP A 171 -17.25 4.96 -14.68
N GLY A 172 -16.53 3.99 -14.11
CA GLY A 172 -16.73 2.56 -14.37
C GLY A 172 -16.32 2.11 -15.77
N LYS A 173 -15.62 2.96 -16.54
CA LYS A 173 -15.15 2.66 -17.91
C LYS A 173 -13.92 1.76 -17.93
N ILE A 174 -13.31 1.50 -16.78
CA ILE A 174 -12.19 0.58 -16.61
C ILE A 174 -12.59 -0.41 -15.52
N ARG A 175 -12.71 -1.68 -15.91
CA ARG A 175 -12.75 -2.81 -14.98
C ARG A 175 -11.36 -3.43 -14.94
N SER A 176 -10.72 -3.38 -13.78
CA SER A 176 -9.42 -4.01 -13.58
C SER A 176 -9.60 -5.46 -13.13
N SER A 177 -8.87 -6.38 -13.77
CA SER A 177 -8.57 -7.69 -13.19
C SER A 177 -7.18 -7.62 -12.56
N TYR A 178 -7.02 -8.23 -11.38
CA TYR A 178 -5.75 -8.35 -10.71
C TYR A 178 -5.54 -9.80 -10.31
N LYS A 179 -4.34 -10.31 -10.56
CA LYS A 179 -3.94 -11.61 -10.03
C LYS A 179 -3.69 -11.48 -8.53
N LEU A 180 -4.41 -12.26 -7.73
CA LEU A 180 -4.20 -12.36 -6.29
C LEU A 180 -2.74 -12.72 -5.99
N GLN A 181 -2.15 -12.01 -5.03
CA GLN A 181 -0.80 -12.32 -4.55
C GLN A 181 -0.79 -13.59 -3.69
N ASP A 182 -1.90 -13.91 -3.02
CA ASP A 182 -2.14 -15.15 -2.29
C ASP A 182 -2.89 -16.13 -3.19
N ILE A 183 -2.15 -16.98 -3.90
CA ILE A 183 -2.71 -18.03 -4.76
C ILE A 183 -3.28 -19.20 -3.96
N ASP A 184 -2.89 -19.38 -2.69
CA ASP A 184 -3.37 -20.47 -1.85
C ASP A 184 -4.84 -20.28 -1.50
N SER A 185 -5.30 -19.02 -1.46
CA SER A 185 -6.71 -18.68 -1.31
C SER A 185 -7.62 -19.31 -2.37
N LEU A 186 -7.10 -19.63 -3.57
CA LEU A 186 -7.84 -20.27 -4.66
C LEU A 186 -8.19 -21.72 -4.35
N GLN A 187 -7.41 -22.40 -3.49
CA GLN A 187 -7.70 -23.78 -3.07
C GLN A 187 -9.00 -23.90 -2.25
N LYS A 188 -9.58 -22.78 -1.82
CA LYS A 188 -10.89 -22.75 -1.14
C LYS A 188 -12.06 -22.96 -2.09
N PHE A 189 -11.85 -22.78 -3.40
CA PHE A 189 -12.88 -23.04 -4.40
C PHE A 189 -13.20 -24.54 -4.46
N LYS A 190 -14.49 -24.87 -4.49
CA LYS A 190 -14.97 -26.24 -4.57
C LYS A 190 -15.42 -26.52 -5.99
N GLY A 191 -14.58 -27.22 -6.76
CA GLY A 191 -14.87 -27.60 -8.13
C GLY A 191 -13.60 -27.91 -8.92
N THR A 192 -13.79 -28.19 -10.20
CA THR A 192 -12.69 -28.44 -11.14
C THR A 192 -12.09 -27.13 -11.64
N VAL A 193 -10.92 -27.23 -12.27
CA VAL A 193 -10.31 -26.09 -12.96
C VAL A 193 -11.23 -25.57 -14.08
N SER A 194 -11.90 -26.46 -14.82
CA SER A 194 -12.83 -26.05 -15.87
C SER A 194 -14.00 -25.23 -15.31
N ASP A 195 -14.61 -25.68 -14.21
CA ASP A 195 -15.74 -24.98 -13.59
C ASP A 195 -15.36 -23.54 -13.19
N PHE A 196 -14.20 -23.39 -12.56
CA PHE A 196 -13.70 -22.08 -12.12
C PHE A 196 -13.37 -21.15 -13.28
N LEU A 197 -12.74 -21.69 -14.33
CA LEU A 197 -12.38 -20.92 -15.51
C LEU A 197 -13.60 -20.53 -16.35
N GLU A 198 -14.64 -21.37 -16.40
CA GLU A 198 -15.91 -21.04 -17.04
C GLU A 198 -16.71 -20.00 -16.24
N GLU A 199 -16.70 -20.05 -14.91
CA GLU A 199 -17.36 -19.05 -14.06
C GLU A 199 -16.69 -17.66 -14.17
N THR A 200 -15.39 -17.62 -14.46
CA THR A 200 -14.61 -16.38 -14.59
C THR A 200 -14.50 -15.85 -16.03
N ASP A 201 -14.90 -16.64 -17.04
CA ASP A 201 -14.78 -16.24 -18.44
C ASP A 201 -15.87 -15.25 -18.88
N GLU A 202 -15.55 -13.96 -18.80
CA GLU A 202 -16.40 -12.90 -19.32
C GLU A 202 -16.14 -12.55 -20.80
N ARG A 203 -15.07 -13.10 -21.41
CA ARG A 203 -14.58 -12.68 -22.73
C ARG A 203 -14.67 -13.76 -23.80
N GLY A 204 -14.99 -15.00 -23.44
CA GLY A 204 -15.04 -16.13 -24.36
C GLY A 204 -13.65 -16.58 -24.85
N GLU A 205 -12.58 -16.20 -24.15
CA GLU A 205 -11.19 -16.47 -24.57
C GLU A 205 -10.58 -17.68 -23.86
N ILE A 206 -11.37 -18.41 -23.05
CA ILE A 206 -10.80 -19.43 -22.17
C ILE A 206 -10.11 -20.57 -22.92
N LYS A 207 -10.68 -21.06 -24.02
CA LYS A 207 -10.10 -22.15 -24.83
C LYS A 207 -8.68 -21.84 -25.26
N LYS A 208 -8.45 -20.62 -25.74
CA LYS A 208 -7.14 -20.14 -26.21
C LYS A 208 -6.16 -19.95 -25.05
N LEU A 209 -6.64 -19.53 -23.89
CA LEU A 209 -5.80 -19.37 -22.69
C LEU A 209 -5.40 -20.73 -22.10
N THR A 210 -6.33 -21.69 -22.07
CA THR A 210 -6.09 -23.06 -21.59
C THR A 210 -5.03 -23.76 -22.44
N GLU A 211 -5.13 -23.66 -23.77
CA GLU A 211 -4.13 -24.21 -24.70
C GLU A 211 -2.76 -23.53 -24.49
N ARG A 212 -2.72 -22.20 -24.47
CA ARG A 212 -1.47 -21.43 -24.37
C ARG A 212 -0.75 -21.60 -23.03
N LEU A 213 -1.49 -21.85 -21.96
CA LEU A 213 -0.94 -22.06 -20.62
C LEU A 213 -0.76 -23.54 -20.28
N GLY A 214 -1.09 -24.47 -21.19
CA GLY A 214 -0.97 -25.91 -20.96
C GLY A 214 -1.83 -26.38 -19.78
N LEU A 215 -3.08 -25.91 -19.71
CA LEU A 215 -4.03 -26.25 -18.66
C LEU A 215 -4.97 -27.41 -19.02
N GLU A 216 -4.84 -27.97 -20.24
CA GLU A 216 -5.69 -29.05 -20.74
C GLU A 216 -5.59 -30.33 -19.91
N GLU A 217 -4.39 -30.71 -19.45
CA GLU A 217 -4.18 -31.92 -18.65
C GLU A 217 -4.71 -31.82 -17.21
N VAL A 218 -5.01 -30.59 -16.76
CA VAL A 218 -5.45 -30.30 -15.40
C VAL A 218 -6.88 -29.77 -15.33
N SER A 219 -7.59 -29.66 -16.46
CA SER A 219 -8.94 -29.08 -16.54
C SER A 219 -9.96 -29.80 -15.65
N GLU A 220 -9.89 -31.14 -15.63
CA GLU A 220 -10.81 -32.01 -14.87
C GLU A 220 -10.37 -32.22 -13.41
N ARG A 221 -9.21 -31.69 -13.00
CA ARG A 221 -8.72 -31.84 -11.62
C ARG A 221 -9.36 -30.82 -10.69
N ASN A 222 -9.49 -31.15 -9.41
CA ASN A 222 -9.91 -30.17 -8.42
C ASN A 222 -8.80 -29.14 -8.17
N ILE A 223 -9.19 -27.89 -7.93
CA ILE A 223 -8.25 -26.80 -7.65
C ILE A 223 -7.45 -27.04 -6.36
N SER A 224 -8.06 -27.73 -5.38
CA SER A 224 -7.40 -28.12 -4.13
C SER A 224 -6.19 -29.04 -4.32
N ASP A 225 -6.16 -29.80 -5.42
CA ASP A 225 -5.20 -30.88 -5.64
C ASP A 225 -4.02 -30.41 -6.52
N LEU A 226 -4.05 -29.15 -6.98
CA LEU A 226 -3.04 -28.58 -7.86
C LEU A 226 -1.75 -28.22 -7.11
N SER A 227 -0.63 -28.40 -7.80
CA SER A 227 0.66 -27.85 -7.37
C SER A 227 0.67 -26.32 -7.44
N GLY A 228 1.58 -25.67 -6.70
CA GLY A 228 1.71 -24.21 -6.72
C GLY A 228 1.99 -23.63 -8.12
N GLY A 229 2.70 -24.36 -8.98
CA GLY A 229 2.95 -23.95 -10.36
C GLY A 229 1.70 -24.01 -11.24
N GLU A 230 0.87 -25.04 -11.07
CA GLU A 230 -0.42 -25.17 -11.76
C GLU A 230 -1.41 -24.11 -11.29
N LEU A 231 -1.54 -23.91 -9.96
CA LEU A 231 -2.34 -22.81 -9.39
C LEU A 231 -1.92 -21.46 -9.96
N GLN A 232 -0.62 -21.24 -10.12
CA GLN A 232 -0.11 -19.99 -10.64
C GLN A 232 -0.52 -19.75 -12.11
N ARG A 233 -0.64 -20.81 -12.92
CA ARG A 233 -1.13 -20.75 -14.30
C ARG A 233 -2.64 -20.56 -14.35
N VAL A 234 -3.40 -21.27 -13.51
CA VAL A 234 -4.85 -21.09 -13.36
C VAL A 234 -5.18 -19.65 -12.96
N ALA A 235 -4.47 -19.09 -11.99
CA ALA A 235 -4.62 -17.69 -11.55
C ALA A 235 -4.23 -16.63 -12.60
N ILE A 236 -3.55 -17.02 -13.69
CA ILE A 236 -3.27 -16.12 -14.83
C ILE A 236 -4.38 -16.25 -15.88
N ALA A 237 -5.00 -17.43 -15.98
CA ALA A 237 -6.06 -17.71 -16.94
C ALA A 237 -7.40 -17.11 -16.54
N SER A 238 -7.73 -17.12 -15.24
CA SER A 238 -8.91 -16.47 -14.65
C SER A 238 -8.85 -14.95 -14.72
#